data_AF-A0A1Z9DXS9-F1
#
_entry.id   AF-A0A1Z9DXS9-F1
#
_cell.length_a   1.000
_cell.length_b   1.000
_cell.length_c   1.000
_cell.angle_alpha   90.00
_cell.angle_beta   90.00
_cell.angle_gamma   90.00
#
_symmetry.space_group_name_H-M   'P 1'
#
loop_
_entity.id
_entity.type
_entity.pdbx_description
1 polymer ?
#
loop_
_entity_poly.entity_id
_entity_poly.type
_entity_poly.pdbx_seq_one_letter_code
_entity_poly.pdbx_strand_id
1 'polypeptide(L)'
;MNINLASQQIQDIVVALTKDIQPQEITDQTLVRRKMSTFTYGLCVALANRHSLDAEALYLHYLVQGGLSKQQAHTVVERTSHTFIYEDFGQPCYAAGNQVDVDEFNYDEVFNLKQLIFG
;
A
#
# COMPACT_ATOMS: atom_id res chain seq x y z
N MET A 1 -0.42 9.66 16.04
CA MET A 1 -0.93 10.18 14.75
C MET A 1 -2.42 9.84 14.63
N ASN A 2 -3.23 10.61 13.90
CA ASN A 2 -4.63 10.23 13.63
C ASN A 2 -4.76 9.56 12.25
N ILE A 3 -5.90 8.88 12.02
CA ILE A 3 -6.13 8.08 10.81
C ILE A 3 -6.15 8.91 9.51
N ASN A 4 -6.58 10.17 9.57
CA ASN A 4 -6.63 11.04 8.39
C ASN A 4 -5.23 11.41 7.92
N LEU A 5 -4.36 11.83 8.85
CA LEU A 5 -2.97 12.17 8.55
C LEU A 5 -2.19 10.94 8.07
N ALA A 6 -2.41 9.80 8.72
CA ALA A 6 -1.82 8.53 8.32
C ALA A 6 -2.24 8.15 6.89
N SER A 7 -3.53 8.25 6.56
CA SER A 7 -4.04 7.96 5.22
C SER A 7 -3.44 8.87 4.15
N GLN A 8 -3.27 10.16 4.47
CA GLN A 8 -2.62 11.11 3.56
C GLN A 8 -1.15 10.74 3.29
N GLN A 9 -0.38 10.38 4.33
CA GLN A 9 1.01 9.94 4.17
C GLN A 9 1.09 8.70 3.26
N ILE A 10 0.19 7.71 3.45
CA ILE A 10 0.11 6.53 2.58
C ILE A 10 -0.12 6.95 1.12
N GLN A 11 -1.06 7.86 0.88
CA GLN A 11 -1.35 8.35 -0.46
C GLN A 11 -0.13 9.03 -1.11
N ASP A 12 0.56 9.89 -0.37
CA ASP A 12 1.73 10.63 -0.86
C ASP A 12 2.86 9.66 -1.26
N ILE A 13 3.10 8.63 -0.45
CA ILE A 13 4.08 7.57 -0.74
C ILE A 13 3.67 6.76 -1.97
N VAL A 14 2.42 6.32 -2.06
CA VAL A 14 1.93 5.55 -3.20
C VAL A 14 2.08 6.35 -4.50
N VAL A 15 1.71 7.64 -4.49
CA VAL A 15 1.87 8.53 -5.65
C VAL A 15 3.35 8.67 -6.03
N ALA A 16 4.22 8.93 -5.07
CA ALA A 16 5.65 9.10 -5.32
C ALA A 16 6.30 7.85 -5.92
N LEU A 17 5.93 6.66 -5.43
CA LEU A 17 6.51 5.39 -5.88
C LEU A 17 5.93 4.88 -7.20
N THR A 18 4.75 5.37 -7.60
CA THR A 18 4.08 4.97 -8.84
C THR A 18 4.23 5.98 -9.98
N LYS A 19 4.80 7.17 -9.72
CA LYS A 19 4.93 8.26 -10.71
C LYS A 19 5.61 7.84 -12.03
N ASP A 20 6.52 6.88 -11.98
CA ASP A 20 7.31 6.42 -13.13
C ASP A 20 6.73 5.15 -13.82
N ILE A 21 5.58 4.67 -13.34
CA ILE A 21 4.86 3.54 -13.94
C ILE A 21 3.93 4.07 -15.02
N GLN A 22 4.22 3.72 -16.27
CA GLN A 22 3.40 4.16 -17.40
C GLN A 22 2.28 3.15 -17.69
N PRO A 23 1.05 3.58 -18.04
CA PRO A 23 -0.06 2.68 -18.32
C PRO A 23 0.23 1.61 -19.38
N GLN A 24 1.05 1.96 -20.38
CA GLN A 24 1.49 1.08 -21.47
C GLN A 24 2.38 -0.10 -21.02
N GLU A 25 2.95 -0.03 -19.82
CA GLU A 25 3.75 -1.10 -19.22
C GLU A 25 2.88 -2.14 -18.52
N ILE A 26 1.59 -1.84 -18.31
CA ILE A 26 0.64 -2.72 -17.65
C ILE A 26 0.07 -3.72 -18.67
N THR A 27 0.68 -4.89 -18.73
CA THR A 27 0.21 -6.02 -19.56
C THR A 27 -0.90 -6.83 -18.90
N ASP A 28 -0.90 -6.91 -17.56
CA ASP A 28 -1.95 -7.54 -16.76
C ASP A 28 -2.44 -6.58 -15.67
N GLN A 29 -3.57 -5.90 -15.94
CA GLN A 29 -4.19 -4.98 -15.00
C GLN A 29 -4.66 -5.66 -13.70
N THR A 30 -5.04 -6.93 -13.75
CA THR A 30 -5.54 -7.65 -12.57
C THR A 30 -4.39 -7.95 -11.62
N LEU A 31 -3.27 -8.43 -12.17
CA LEU A 31 -2.06 -8.70 -11.38
C LEU A 31 -1.49 -7.42 -10.77
N VAL A 32 -1.34 -6.36 -11.57
CA VAL A 32 -0.83 -5.07 -11.08
C VAL A 32 -1.72 -4.51 -9.96
N ARG A 33 -3.05 -4.58 -10.13
CA ARG A 33 -3.98 -4.13 -9.07
C ARG A 33 -3.80 -4.92 -7.78
N ARG A 34 -3.62 -6.24 -7.85
CA ARG A 34 -3.39 -7.10 -6.66
C ARG A 34 -2.07 -6.78 -5.97
N LYS A 35 -0.99 -6.64 -6.75
CA LYS A 35 0.33 -6.26 -6.22
C LYS A 35 0.29 -4.89 -5.54
N MET A 36 -0.37 -3.91 -6.18
CA MET A 36 -0.58 -2.58 -5.60
C MET A 36 -1.40 -2.62 -4.30
N SER A 37 -2.52 -3.34 -4.27
CA SER A 37 -3.34 -3.46 -3.04
C SER A 37 -2.54 -4.01 -1.86
N THR A 38 -1.74 -5.05 -2.09
CA THR A 38 -0.95 -5.69 -1.03
C THR A 38 0.25 -4.82 -0.62
N PHE A 39 0.88 -4.12 -1.57
CA PHE A 39 1.91 -3.13 -1.27
C PHE A 39 1.37 -1.99 -0.39
N THR A 40 0.25 -1.38 -0.79
CA THR A 40 -0.41 -0.33 -0.01
C THR A 40 -0.81 -0.83 1.38
N TYR A 41 -1.32 -2.06 1.49
CA TYR A 41 -1.61 -2.65 2.80
C TYR A 41 -0.35 -2.83 3.66
N GLY A 42 0.77 -3.25 3.07
CA GLY A 42 2.07 -3.31 3.76
C GLY A 42 2.51 -1.96 4.33
N LEU A 43 2.31 -0.85 3.59
CA LEU A 43 2.52 0.50 4.10
C LEU A 43 1.59 0.82 5.28
N CYS A 44 0.31 0.45 5.18
CA CYS A 44 -0.65 0.65 6.28
C CYS A 44 -0.22 -0.11 7.54
N VAL A 45 0.26 -1.35 7.42
CA VAL A 45 0.76 -2.13 8.56
C VAL A 45 1.99 -1.47 9.19
N ALA A 46 2.96 -1.04 8.40
CA ALA A 46 4.16 -0.37 8.91
C ALA A 46 3.81 0.92 9.68
N LEU A 47 2.95 1.76 9.09
CA LEU A 47 2.52 3.01 9.70
C LEU A 47 1.66 2.78 10.95
N ALA A 48 0.78 1.79 10.90
CA ALA A 48 -0.06 1.41 12.03
C ALA A 48 0.77 0.92 13.21
N ASN A 49 1.80 0.10 12.96
CA ASN A 49 2.72 -0.36 14.00
C ASN A 49 3.49 0.81 14.64
N ARG A 50 4.00 1.74 13.83
CA ARG A 50 4.77 2.90 14.32
C ARG A 50 3.94 3.81 15.23
N HIS A 51 2.65 4.00 14.93
CA HIS A 51 1.80 4.95 15.64
C HIS A 51 0.68 4.31 16.47
N SER A 52 0.74 3.00 16.70
CA SER A 52 -0.27 2.24 17.47
C SER A 52 -1.69 2.43 16.92
N LEU A 53 -1.85 2.35 15.59
CA LEU A 53 -3.14 2.35 14.90
C LEU A 53 -3.55 0.93 14.52
N ASP A 54 -4.80 0.78 14.07
CA ASP A 54 -5.28 -0.46 13.45
C ASP A 54 -5.04 -0.40 11.93
N ALA A 55 -4.30 -1.37 11.41
CA ALA A 55 -3.88 -1.41 10.00
C ALA A 55 -5.07 -1.63 9.04
N GLU A 56 -6.03 -2.47 9.43
CA GLU A 56 -7.22 -2.74 8.61
C GLU A 56 -8.14 -1.51 8.57
N ALA A 57 -8.32 -0.83 9.70
CA ALA A 57 -9.07 0.41 9.78
C ALA A 57 -8.41 1.51 8.95
N LEU A 58 -7.08 1.63 9.01
CA LEU A 58 -6.32 2.58 8.20
C LEU A 58 -6.49 2.29 6.70
N TYR A 59 -6.33 1.05 6.28
CA TYR A 59 -6.50 0.66 4.88
C TYR A 59 -7.95 0.83 4.40
N LEU A 60 -8.93 0.51 5.24
CA LEU A 60 -10.35 0.78 4.97
C LEU A 60 -10.59 2.27 4.74
N HIS A 61 -10.04 3.13 5.61
CA HIS A 61 -10.18 4.58 5.50
C HIS A 61 -9.57 5.09 4.18
N TYR A 62 -8.36 4.63 3.85
CA TYR A 62 -7.68 4.94 2.60
C TYR A 62 -8.52 4.58 1.36
N LEU A 63 -9.08 3.36 1.32
CA LEU A 63 -9.90 2.90 0.19
C LEU A 63 -11.18 3.72 0.01
N VAL A 64 -11.83 4.09 1.11
CA VAL A 64 -13.04 4.93 1.08
C VAL A 64 -12.70 6.35 0.60
N GLN A 65 -11.57 6.91 1.03
CA GLN A 65 -11.08 8.20 0.50
C GLN A 65 -10.76 8.12 -1.00
N GLY A 66 -10.26 6.98 -1.47
CA GLY A 66 -10.05 6.66 -2.90
C GLY A 66 -11.34 6.44 -3.71
N GLY A 67 -12.53 6.58 -3.09
CA GLY A 67 -13.82 6.55 -3.79
C GLY A 67 -14.53 5.19 -3.78
N LEU A 68 -14.02 4.19 -3.07
CA LEU A 68 -14.76 2.92 -2.91
C LEU A 68 -15.93 3.11 -1.95
N SER A 69 -17.05 2.44 -2.24
CA SER A 69 -18.11 2.32 -1.23
C SER A 69 -17.60 1.53 -0.02
N LYS A 70 -18.13 1.83 1.16
CA LYS A 70 -17.73 1.16 2.41
C LYS A 70 -17.81 -0.37 2.31
N GLN A 71 -18.85 -0.91 1.67
CA GLN A 71 -19.03 -2.35 1.50
C GLN A 71 -17.93 -2.95 0.59
N GLN A 72 -17.64 -2.31 -0.55
CA GLN A 72 -16.56 -2.75 -1.44
C GLN A 72 -15.21 -2.68 -0.74
N ALA A 73 -14.96 -1.59 0.00
CA ALA A 73 -13.71 -1.40 0.74
C ALA A 73 -13.51 -2.50 1.80
N HIS A 74 -14.55 -2.88 2.55
CA HIS A 74 -14.46 -4.02 3.49
C HIS A 74 -14.09 -5.32 2.79
N THR A 75 -14.70 -5.64 1.65
CA THR A 75 -14.34 -6.85 0.88
C THR A 75 -12.89 -6.80 0.40
N VAL A 76 -12.38 -5.63 0.01
CA VAL A 76 -10.98 -5.47 -0.40
C VAL A 76 -10.05 -5.64 0.79
N VAL A 77 -10.37 -5.05 1.95
CA VAL A 77 -9.58 -5.20 3.19
C VAL A 77 -9.46 -6.66 3.58
N GLU A 78 -10.59 -7.37 3.70
CA GLU A 78 -10.62 -8.79 4.09
C GLU A 78 -9.80 -9.67 3.13
N ARG A 79 -9.94 -9.44 1.82
CA ARG A 79 -9.15 -10.19 0.83
C ARG A 79 -7.67 -9.87 0.95
N THR A 80 -7.33 -8.58 1.02
CA THR A 80 -5.94 -8.11 0.99
C THR A 80 -5.20 -8.48 2.27
N SER A 81 -5.82 -8.41 3.44
CA SER A 81 -5.18 -8.79 4.71
C SER A 81 -4.88 -10.29 4.75
N HIS A 82 -5.82 -11.13 4.30
CA HIS A 82 -5.56 -12.56 4.14
C HIS A 82 -4.45 -12.83 3.11
N THR A 83 -4.55 -12.25 1.91
CA THR A 83 -3.53 -12.34 0.86
C THR A 83 -2.15 -11.95 1.38
N PHE A 84 -2.05 -10.85 2.11
CA PHE A 84 -0.79 -10.35 2.69
C PHE A 84 -0.15 -11.33 3.69
N ILE A 85 -0.96 -12.03 4.49
CA ILE A 85 -0.47 -13.01 5.47
C ILE A 85 0.09 -14.28 4.79
N TYR A 86 -0.47 -14.67 3.65
CA TYR A 86 -0.20 -15.99 3.04
C TYR A 86 0.57 -15.96 1.73
N GLU A 87 0.75 -14.80 1.08
CA GLU A 87 1.50 -14.71 -0.17
C GLU A 87 3.00 -14.46 0.06
N ASP A 88 3.84 -15.15 -0.72
CA ASP A 88 5.31 -15.03 -0.69
C ASP A 88 5.81 -13.59 -0.88
N PHE A 89 4.99 -12.71 -1.46
CA PHE A 89 5.32 -11.31 -1.67
C PHE A 89 4.85 -10.37 -0.54
N GLY A 90 4.04 -10.85 0.41
CA GLY A 90 3.59 -10.07 1.58
C GLY A 90 4.75 -9.67 2.50
N GLN A 91 5.70 -10.57 2.74
CA GLN A 91 6.91 -10.27 3.53
C GLN A 91 7.83 -9.23 2.84
N PRO A 92 8.14 -9.32 1.53
CA PRO A 92 8.77 -8.24 0.78
C PRO A 92 8.02 -6.91 0.84
N CYS A 93 6.68 -6.89 0.76
CA CYS A 93 5.90 -5.67 0.88
C CYS A 93 5.95 -5.06 2.28
N TYR A 94 5.89 -5.88 3.33
CA TYR A 94 6.08 -5.44 4.71
C TYR A 94 7.47 -4.86 4.95
N ALA A 95 8.51 -5.56 4.47
CA ALA A 95 9.89 -5.10 4.58
C ALA A 95 10.11 -3.78 3.83
N ALA A 96 9.58 -3.67 2.61
CA ALA A 96 9.60 -2.43 1.83
C ALA A 96 8.88 -1.29 2.57
N GLY A 97 7.71 -1.56 3.17
CA GLY A 97 6.98 -0.55 3.93
C GLY A 97 7.68 -0.09 5.21
N ASN A 98 8.54 -0.92 5.81
CA ASN A 98 9.40 -0.52 6.94
C ASN A 98 10.66 0.24 6.52
N GLN A 99 11.16 0.02 5.30
CA GLN A 99 12.32 0.73 4.74
C GLN A 99 11.94 2.13 4.24
N VAL A 100 10.70 2.31 3.80
CA VAL A 100 10.12 3.62 3.57
C VAL A 100 9.94 4.28 4.94
N ASP A 101 10.86 5.17 5.31
CA ASP A 101 10.60 6.03 6.45
C ASP A 101 9.41 6.92 6.11
N VAL A 102 8.24 6.63 6.69
CA VAL A 102 6.99 7.33 6.37
C VAL A 102 7.01 8.78 6.89
N ASP A 103 7.87 9.08 7.87
CA ASP A 103 8.05 10.40 8.45
C ASP A 103 9.18 11.19 7.76
N GLU A 104 10.18 10.47 7.22
CA GLU A 104 11.35 11.04 6.50
C GLU A 104 11.44 10.57 5.04
N PHE A 105 10.30 10.35 4.38
CA PHE A 105 10.25 9.68 3.07
C PHE A 105 11.18 10.37 2.07
N ASN A 106 12.29 9.69 1.77
CA ASN A 106 13.28 10.17 0.84
C ASN A 106 12.98 9.62 -0.56
N TYR A 107 12.63 10.53 -1.48
CA TYR A 107 12.37 10.23 -2.89
C TYR A 107 13.55 9.58 -3.63
N ASP A 108 14.76 9.59 -3.04
CA ASP A 108 15.97 8.99 -3.60
C ASP A 108 16.29 7.59 -3.02
N GLU A 109 15.65 7.19 -1.92
CA GLU A 109 15.79 5.83 -1.32
C GLU A 109 14.77 4.85 -1.89
N VAL A 110 14.37 5.05 -3.14
CA VAL A 110 13.26 4.35 -3.77
C VAL A 110 13.65 2.90 -4.05
N PHE A 111 13.19 2.03 -3.15
CA PHE A 111 12.84 0.65 -3.43
C PHE A 111 12.24 0.56 -4.84
N ASN A 112 12.80 -0.28 -5.72
CA ASN A 112 12.35 -0.39 -7.11
C ASN A 112 10.97 -1.07 -7.18
N LEU A 113 9.92 -0.31 -6.82
CA LEU A 113 8.53 -0.77 -6.79
C LEU A 113 8.11 -1.27 -8.17
N LYS A 114 8.64 -0.66 -9.24
CA LYS A 114 8.45 -1.10 -10.61
C LYS A 114 8.97 -2.53 -10.82
N GLN A 115 10.16 -2.87 -10.30
CA GLN A 115 10.65 -4.25 -10.31
C GLN A 115 9.78 -5.20 -9.47
N LEU A 116 9.25 -4.75 -8.33
CA LEU A 116 8.34 -5.58 -7.52
C LEU A 116 7.02 -5.86 -8.26
N ILE A 117 6.50 -4.87 -8.99
CA ILE A 117 5.23 -4.96 -9.71
C ILE A 117 5.38 -5.74 -11.02
N PHE A 118 6.39 -5.44 -11.82
CA PHE A 118 6.55 -5.95 -13.20
C PHE A 118 7.63 -7.02 -13.40
N GLY A 119 8.58 -7.14 -12.47
CA GLY A 119 9.56 -8.23 -12.43
C GLY A 119 8.96 -9.52 -11.89
#